data_AF-A0A2D4M796-F1
#
_entry.id   AF-A0A2D4M796-F1
#
_cell.length_a   1.000
_cell.length_b   1.000
_cell.length_c   1.000
_cell.angle_alpha   90.00
_cell.angle_beta   90.00
_cell.angle_gamma   90.00
#
_symmetry.space_group_name_H-M   'P 1'
#
loop_
_entity.id
_entity.type
_entity.pdbx_description
1 polymer ?
#
loop_
_entity_poly.entity_id
_entity_poly.type
_entity_poly.pdbx_seq_one_letter_code
_entity_poly.pdbx_strand_id
1 'polypeptide(L)'
;MYINWENEEGNLRAVTTIFDRILGIPTQLYSHHFQRFKDHVQNNLPRDILTTEQFIQLRREIASTANNHNGEDEPPEDNQPSGIEDITDPAKLITEIENMRHRIIEIHQEIFNHNEHEVSKRWTFEEGIKRPYFHVKPLEKTQLKNWKEYLDFEIENGTHERVVVLFERCVISCALYEEFWIKVRGVSPMPILLFANIDDQ
;
A
#
# COMPACT_ATOMS: atom_id res chain seq x y z
N MET A 1 -1.54 14.78 -2.97
CA MET A 1 -2.63 15.43 -3.72
C MET A 1 -3.96 14.79 -3.35
N TYR A 2 -4.20 13.51 -3.64
CA TYR A 2 -5.50 12.88 -3.34
C TYR A 2 -5.82 12.74 -1.83
N ILE A 3 -4.84 12.28 -1.02
CA ILE A 3 -4.99 12.22 0.46
C ILE A 3 -5.31 13.58 1.06
N ASN A 4 -4.66 14.65 0.57
CA ASN A 4 -4.90 16.00 1.10
C ASN A 4 -6.31 16.47 0.76
N TRP A 5 -6.77 16.19 -0.47
CA TRP A 5 -8.10 16.56 -0.91
C TRP A 5 -9.20 15.87 -0.09
N GLU A 6 -9.14 14.54 0.12
CA GLU A 6 -10.13 13.85 0.97
C GLU A 6 -10.09 14.35 2.42
N ASN A 7 -8.91 14.74 2.91
CA ASN A 7 -8.76 15.32 4.24
C ASN A 7 -9.37 16.73 4.34
N GLU A 8 -9.28 17.54 3.28
CA GLU A 8 -9.93 18.86 3.17
C GLU A 8 -11.46 18.73 3.11
N GLU A 9 -11.98 17.68 2.44
CA GLU A 9 -13.41 17.34 2.45
C GLU A 9 -13.88 16.72 3.78
N GLY A 10 -12.96 16.44 4.71
CA GLY A 10 -13.26 15.85 6.02
C GLY A 10 -13.61 14.36 5.97
N ASN A 11 -13.40 13.68 4.85
CA ASN A 11 -13.71 12.27 4.67
C ASN A 11 -12.58 11.37 5.19
N LEU A 12 -12.41 11.35 6.51
CA LEU A 12 -11.30 10.69 7.18
C LEU A 12 -11.26 9.16 6.95
N ARG A 13 -12.40 8.52 6.68
CA ARG A 13 -12.47 7.09 6.35
C ARG A 13 -11.90 6.81 4.97
N ALA A 14 -12.24 7.65 3.98
CA ALA A 14 -11.65 7.54 2.65
C ALA A 14 -10.13 7.80 2.70
N VAL A 15 -9.68 8.76 3.52
CA VAL A 15 -8.25 8.96 3.78
C VAL A 15 -7.58 7.67 4.27
N THR A 16 -8.17 6.98 5.25
CA THR A 16 -7.67 5.69 5.74
C THR A 16 -7.63 4.64 4.62
N THR A 17 -8.70 4.49 3.85
CA THR A 17 -8.74 3.55 2.72
C THR A 17 -7.66 3.83 1.66
N ILE A 18 -7.32 5.10 1.44
CA ILE A 18 -6.23 5.45 0.53
C ILE A 18 -4.86 5.06 1.13
N PHE A 19 -4.67 5.23 2.44
CA PHE A 19 -3.48 4.75 3.13
C PHE A 19 -3.34 3.23 3.06
N ASP A 20 -4.42 2.48 3.33
CA ASP A 20 -4.43 1.02 3.26
C ASP A 20 -3.93 0.53 1.89
N ARG A 21 -4.36 1.21 0.82
CA ARG A 21 -3.93 0.90 -0.55
C ARG A 21 -2.47 1.27 -0.81
N ILE A 22 -2.06 2.51 -0.49
CA ILE A 22 -0.72 2.99 -0.86
C ILE A 22 0.40 2.32 -0.04
N LEU A 23 0.12 1.93 1.21
CA LEU A 23 1.10 1.25 2.06
C LEU A 23 1.47 -0.15 1.55
N GLY A 24 0.59 -0.79 0.78
CA GLY A 24 0.87 -2.05 0.10
C GLY A 24 1.54 -1.91 -1.28
N ILE A 25 1.76 -0.69 -1.77
CA ILE A 25 2.34 -0.44 -3.09
C ILE A 25 3.80 0.01 -2.95
N PRO A 26 4.76 -0.66 -3.62
CA PRO A 26 6.14 -0.23 -3.64
C PRO A 26 6.28 1.14 -4.32
N THR A 27 6.70 2.15 -3.57
CA THR A 27 6.92 3.50 -4.09
C THR A 27 8.24 4.05 -3.56
N GLN A 28 8.83 5.03 -4.26
CA GLN A 28 10.08 5.66 -3.82
C GLN A 28 9.93 6.35 -2.44
N LEU A 29 8.72 6.82 -2.10
CA LEU A 29 8.43 7.56 -0.88
C LEU A 29 7.61 6.74 0.14
N TYR A 30 7.69 5.41 0.08
CA TYR A 30 6.91 4.49 0.94
C TYR A 30 7.01 4.84 2.44
N SER A 31 8.22 5.18 2.93
CA SER A 31 8.45 5.60 4.32
C SER A 31 7.75 6.89 4.70
N HIS A 32 7.72 7.87 3.80
CA HIS A 32 7.01 9.13 4.01
C HIS A 32 5.48 8.91 4.04
N HIS A 33 4.95 8.03 3.20
CA HIS A 33 3.53 7.65 3.27
C HIS A 33 3.18 7.02 4.60
N PHE A 34 4.04 6.15 5.13
CA PHE A 34 3.82 5.51 6.43
C PHE A 34 3.93 6.46 7.62
N GLN A 35 4.86 7.43 7.58
CA GLN A 35 4.91 8.48 8.60
C GLN A 35 3.62 9.30 8.59
N ARG A 36 3.14 9.71 7.40
CA ARG A 36 1.88 10.45 7.28
C ARG A 36 0.66 9.65 7.74
N PHE A 37 0.68 8.33 7.57
CA PHE A 37 -0.36 7.46 8.12
C PHE A 37 -0.34 7.47 9.66
N LYS A 38 0.84 7.36 10.28
CA LYS A 38 0.98 7.46 11.75
C LYS A 38 0.44 8.81 12.24
N ASP A 39 0.78 9.90 11.57
CA ASP A 39 0.29 11.23 11.91
C ASP A 39 -1.25 11.32 11.76
N HIS A 40 -1.84 10.71 10.71
CA HIS A 40 -3.29 10.63 10.52
C HIS A 40 -3.99 9.89 11.68
N VAL A 41 -3.44 8.75 12.12
CA VAL A 41 -4.00 7.97 13.24
C VAL A 41 -3.87 8.71 14.57
N GLN A 42 -2.74 9.39 14.79
CA GLN A 42 -2.46 10.12 16.03
C GLN A 42 -3.31 11.40 16.19
N ASN A 43 -3.62 12.08 15.09
CA ASN A 43 -4.36 13.35 15.13
C ASN A 43 -5.88 13.20 15.04
N ASN A 44 -6.39 11.99 14.77
CA ASN A 44 -7.83 11.74 14.62
C ASN A 44 -8.35 10.72 15.63
N LEU A 45 -9.67 10.66 15.82
CA LEU A 45 -10.31 9.66 16.67
C LEU A 45 -10.51 8.36 15.89
N PRO A 46 -10.25 7.18 16.49
CA PRO A 46 -10.44 5.88 15.83
C PRO A 46 -11.83 5.67 15.21
N ARG A 47 -12.88 6.18 15.87
CA ARG A 47 -14.27 6.12 15.39
C ARG A 47 -14.50 6.89 14.08
N ASP A 48 -13.69 7.91 13.80
CA ASP A 48 -13.86 8.78 12.62
C ASP A 48 -13.07 8.25 11.42
N ILE A 49 -12.03 7.45 11.67
CA ILE A 49 -11.13 6.89 10.63
C ILE A 49 -11.44 5.44 10.25
N LEU A 50 -12.18 4.68 11.08
CA LEU A 50 -12.56 3.28 10.84
C LEU A 50 -14.05 3.14 10.51
N THR A 51 -14.42 2.07 9.79
CA THR A 51 -15.82 1.65 9.69
C THR A 51 -16.38 1.23 11.06
N THR A 52 -17.70 1.28 11.24
CA THR A 52 -18.33 0.85 12.50
C THR A 52 -18.01 -0.61 12.81
N GLU A 53 -18.00 -1.47 11.79
CA GLU A 53 -17.63 -2.87 11.90
C GLU A 53 -16.16 -3.05 12.34
N GLN A 54 -15.22 -2.38 11.66
CA GLN A 54 -13.79 -2.42 12.01
C GLN A 54 -13.54 -1.90 13.43
N PHE A 55 -14.22 -0.82 13.82
CA PHE A 55 -14.09 -0.24 15.16
C PHE A 55 -14.55 -1.24 16.23
N ILE A 56 -15.73 -1.83 16.06
CA ILE A 56 -16.28 -2.82 17.00
C ILE A 56 -15.38 -4.06 17.07
N GLN A 57 -14.90 -4.55 15.92
CA GLN A 57 -13.98 -5.69 15.83
C GLN A 57 -12.68 -5.41 16.62
N LEU A 58 -12.05 -4.27 16.36
CA LEU A 58 -10.80 -3.87 17.00
C LEU A 58 -10.96 -3.75 18.53
N ARG A 59 -12.09 -3.20 18.96
CA ARG A 59 -12.40 -3.05 20.38
C ARG A 59 -12.55 -4.39 21.10
N ARG A 60 -13.22 -5.36 20.48
CA ARG A 60 -13.31 -6.74 21.02
C ARG A 60 -11.95 -7.42 21.05
N GLU A 61 -11.14 -7.24 20.01
CA GLU A 61 -9.79 -7.81 19.93
C GLU A 61 -8.92 -7.30 21.08
N ILE A 62 -8.88 -5.99 21.32
CA ILE A 62 -8.12 -5.38 22.42
C ILE A 62 -8.60 -5.90 23.78
N ALA A 63 -9.91 -6.00 24.00
CA ALA A 63 -10.47 -6.56 25.23
C ALA A 63 -10.08 -8.03 25.45
N SER A 64 -10.09 -8.84 24.39
CA SER A 64 -9.69 -10.25 24.46
C SER A 64 -8.20 -10.42 24.81
N THR A 65 -7.34 -9.57 24.24
CA THR A 65 -5.89 -9.61 24.50
C THR A 65 -5.56 -9.16 25.93
N ALA A 66 -6.32 -8.21 26.47
CA ALA A 66 -6.17 -7.78 27.87
C ALA A 66 -6.50 -8.90 28.86
N ASN A 67 -7.55 -9.69 28.60
CA ASN A 67 -7.91 -10.83 29.46
C ASN A 67 -6.88 -11.97 29.42
N ASN A 68 -6.22 -12.19 28.27
CA ASN A 68 -5.19 -13.22 28.15
C ASN A 68 -3.87 -12.89 28.90
N HIS A 69 -3.63 -11.62 29.25
CA HIS A 69 -2.46 -11.22 30.06
C HIS A 69 -2.72 -11.29 31.58
N ASN A 70 -3.98 -11.35 32.00
CA ASN A 70 -4.38 -11.51 33.39
C ASN A 70 -4.72 -12.99 33.64
N GLY A 71 -3.69 -13.81 33.87
CA GLY A 71 -3.85 -15.24 34.13
C GLY A 71 -4.50 -15.53 35.49
N GLU A 72 -5.81 -15.32 35.62
CA GLU A 72 -6.60 -15.75 36.77
C GLU A 72 -7.87 -16.49 36.34
N ASP A 73 -8.02 -17.70 36.87
CA ASP A 73 -9.16 -18.60 36.74
C ASP A 73 -10.46 -17.97 37.29
N GLU A 74 -11.45 -17.66 36.43
CA GLU A 74 -12.86 -17.54 36.82
C GLU A 74 -13.82 -17.92 35.66
N PRO A 75 -15.02 -18.49 35.94
CA PRO A 75 -15.87 -19.15 34.94
C PRO A 75 -16.51 -18.18 33.93
N PRO A 76 -16.97 -18.69 32.77
CA PRO A 76 -17.47 -17.88 31.65
C PRO A 76 -18.86 -17.31 31.97
N GLU A 77 -18.91 -16.16 32.63
CA GLU A 77 -20.10 -15.30 32.63
C GLU A 77 -19.90 -14.17 31.62
N ASP A 78 -20.65 -14.24 30.52
CA ASP A 78 -21.29 -13.21 29.67
C ASP A 78 -20.79 -11.73 29.68
N ASN A 79 -19.52 -11.49 30.00
CA ASN A 79 -18.87 -10.17 30.06
C ASN A 79 -17.94 -9.99 28.85
N GLN A 80 -18.35 -10.48 27.68
CA GLN A 80 -17.67 -10.10 26.44
C GLN A 80 -18.21 -8.72 26.05
N PRO A 81 -17.40 -7.64 26.15
CA PRO A 81 -17.90 -6.31 25.85
C PRO A 81 -18.41 -6.30 24.41
N SER A 82 -19.66 -5.86 24.24
CA SER A 82 -20.37 -5.91 22.95
C SER A 82 -19.61 -5.14 21.84
N GLY A 83 -18.71 -4.25 22.25
CA GLY A 83 -18.01 -3.26 21.44
C GLY A 83 -18.82 -1.97 21.27
N ILE A 84 -20.04 -1.95 21.82
CA ILE A 84 -21.03 -0.88 21.71
C ILE A 84 -21.18 -0.10 23.02
N GLU A 85 -20.55 -0.56 24.11
CA GLU A 85 -20.68 0.06 25.43
C GLU A 85 -20.00 1.44 25.47
N ASP A 86 -20.74 2.48 25.81
CA ASP A 86 -20.14 3.81 26.00
C ASP A 86 -19.32 3.84 27.31
N ILE A 87 -18.02 4.15 27.19
CA ILE A 87 -17.17 4.37 28.37
C ILE A 87 -17.48 5.75 28.93
N THR A 88 -18.09 5.78 30.10
CA THR A 88 -18.44 7.02 30.81
C THR A 88 -17.27 7.63 31.60
N ASP A 89 -16.24 6.83 31.91
CA ASP A 89 -15.02 7.28 32.59
C ASP A 89 -14.01 7.89 31.59
N PRO A 90 -13.70 9.19 31.68
CA PRO A 90 -12.80 9.86 30.74
C PRO A 90 -11.38 9.27 30.73
N ALA A 91 -10.88 8.76 31.85
CA ALA A 91 -9.53 8.18 31.90
C ALA A 91 -9.46 6.85 31.15
N LYS A 92 -10.50 6.01 31.30
CA LYS A 92 -10.64 4.75 30.55
C LYS A 92 -10.82 5.00 29.05
N LEU A 93 -11.60 6.03 28.69
CA LEU A 93 -11.80 6.40 27.29
C LEU A 93 -10.50 6.84 26.62
N ILE A 94 -9.68 7.66 27.28
CA ILE A 94 -8.36 8.07 26.76
C ILE A 94 -7.46 6.84 26.55
N THR A 95 -7.44 5.93 27.53
CA THR A 95 -6.64 4.70 27.45
C THR A 95 -7.09 3.82 26.29
N GLU A 96 -8.39 3.67 26.10
CA GLU A 96 -8.95 2.89 24.99
C GLU A 96 -8.60 3.49 23.62
N ILE A 97 -8.72 4.82 23.48
CA ILE A 97 -8.33 5.53 22.26
C ILE A 97 -6.86 5.28 21.93
N GLU A 98 -5.98 5.36 22.93
CA GLU A 98 -4.54 5.16 22.71
C GLU A 98 -4.21 3.70 22.37
N ASN A 99 -4.85 2.74 23.03
CA ASN A 99 -4.72 1.32 22.71
C ASN A 99 -5.19 1.02 21.27
N MET A 100 -6.30 1.62 20.84
CA MET A 100 -6.79 1.50 19.47
C MET A 100 -5.80 2.09 18.46
N ARG A 101 -5.26 3.29 18.71
CA ARG A 101 -4.24 3.90 17.84
C ARG A 101 -3.00 3.02 17.73
N HIS A 102 -2.52 2.51 18.86
CA HIS A 102 -1.36 1.62 18.89
C HIS A 102 -1.60 0.37 18.03
N ARG A 103 -2.75 -0.28 18.21
CA ARG A 103 -3.09 -1.50 17.45
C ARG A 103 -3.26 -1.24 15.96
N ILE A 104 -3.88 -0.12 15.57
CA ILE A 104 -3.99 0.28 14.15
C ILE A 104 -2.59 0.46 13.55
N ILE A 105 -1.68 1.16 14.24
CA ILE A 105 -0.31 1.37 13.76
C ILE A 105 0.45 0.05 13.65
N GLU A 106 0.30 -0.84 14.62
CA GLU A 106 0.94 -2.15 14.63
C GLU A 106 0.53 -3.01 13.42
N ILE A 107 -0.77 -3.10 13.12
CA ILE A 107 -1.28 -3.83 11.94
C ILE A 107 -0.65 -3.29 10.65
N HIS A 108 -0.55 -1.98 10.51
CA HIS A 108 0.01 -1.35 9.31
C HIS A 108 1.55 -1.41 9.27
N GLN A 109 2.22 -1.58 10.41
CA GLN A 109 3.66 -1.78 10.48
C GLN A 109 4.07 -3.08 9.79
N GLU A 110 3.27 -4.14 9.89
CA GLU A 110 3.52 -5.40 9.17
C GLU A 110 3.44 -5.22 7.65
N ILE A 111 2.39 -4.53 7.17
CA ILE A 111 2.22 -4.19 5.75
C ILE A 111 3.40 -3.35 5.25
N PHE A 112 3.78 -2.34 6.04
CA PHE A 112 4.93 -1.49 5.74
C PHE A 112 6.24 -2.29 5.64
N ASN A 113 6.52 -3.17 6.61
CA ASN A 113 7.73 -3.98 6.62
C ASN A 113 7.80 -4.92 5.40
N HIS A 114 6.66 -5.51 5.03
CA HIS A 114 6.57 -6.31 3.81
C HIS A 114 6.84 -5.47 2.55
N ASN A 115 6.20 -4.31 2.45
CA ASN A 115 6.39 -3.41 1.32
C ASN A 115 7.83 -2.87 1.23
N GLU A 116 8.46 -2.56 2.36
CA GLU A 116 9.87 -2.15 2.45
C GLU A 116 10.79 -3.21 1.85
N HIS A 117 10.54 -4.49 2.16
CA HIS A 117 11.30 -5.58 1.57
C HIS A 117 11.10 -5.66 0.04
N GLU A 118 9.87 -5.48 -0.44
CA GLU A 118 9.56 -5.45 -1.88
C GLU A 118 10.18 -4.24 -2.60
N VAL A 119 10.26 -3.08 -1.96
CA VAL A 119 10.96 -1.88 -2.45
C VAL A 119 12.45 -2.14 -2.53
N SER A 120 13.04 -2.72 -1.48
CA SER A 120 14.48 -3.00 -1.40
C SER A 120 14.95 -3.91 -2.54
N LYS A 121 14.17 -4.95 -2.87
CA LYS A 121 14.45 -5.84 -4.03
C LYS A 121 14.54 -5.09 -5.36
N ARG A 122 13.82 -3.98 -5.51
CA ARG A 122 13.66 -3.23 -6.77
C ARG A 122 14.45 -1.94 -6.81
N TRP A 123 15.00 -1.53 -5.67
CA TRP A 123 15.60 -0.21 -5.49
C TRP A 123 16.68 0.08 -6.54
N THR A 124 17.61 -0.86 -6.74
CA THR A 124 18.72 -0.70 -7.68
C THR A 124 18.24 -0.56 -9.13
N PHE A 125 17.20 -1.30 -9.51
CA PHE A 125 16.60 -1.20 -10.84
C PHE A 125 15.88 0.13 -11.05
N GLU A 126 15.06 0.55 -10.08
CA GLU A 126 14.32 1.81 -10.13
C GLU A 126 15.28 3.01 -10.14
N GLU A 127 16.36 2.98 -9.35
CA GLU A 127 17.42 4.01 -9.36
C GLU A 127 18.17 4.05 -10.70
N GLY A 128 18.33 2.89 -11.36
CA GLY A 128 18.95 2.79 -12.70
C GLY A 128 18.13 3.48 -13.81
N ILE A 129 16.84 3.74 -13.59
CA ILE A 129 15.96 4.39 -14.56
C ILE A 129 16.09 5.91 -14.45
N LYS A 130 17.03 6.50 -15.19
CA LYS A 130 17.22 7.96 -15.25
C LYS A 130 16.21 8.70 -16.15
N ARG A 131 15.53 7.98 -17.05
CA ARG A 131 14.60 8.57 -18.03
C ARG A 131 13.34 7.71 -18.14
N PRO A 132 12.35 7.92 -17.26
CA PRO A 132 11.11 7.12 -17.22
C PRO A 132 10.04 7.59 -18.22
N TYR A 133 10.41 8.45 -19.17
CA TYR A 133 9.51 9.03 -20.16
C TYR A 133 10.13 8.92 -21.57
N PHE A 134 9.28 9.00 -22.58
CA PHE A 134 9.73 8.96 -23.98
C PHE A 134 10.58 10.18 -24.32
N HIS A 135 11.68 9.94 -25.03
CA HIS A 135 12.49 11.01 -25.63
C HIS A 135 13.25 10.47 -26.84
N VAL A 136 13.38 11.31 -27.89
CA VAL A 136 13.98 10.91 -29.18
C VAL A 136 15.47 10.56 -29.11
N LYS A 137 16.24 11.21 -28.22
CA LYS A 137 17.65 10.84 -27.97
C LYS A 137 17.75 9.38 -27.50
N PRO A 138 18.70 8.59 -28.02
CA PRO A 138 18.86 7.20 -27.58
C PRO A 138 19.17 7.12 -26.08
N LEU A 139 18.67 6.06 -25.44
CA LEU A 139 19.10 5.62 -24.12
C LEU A 139 20.51 5.02 -24.20
N GLU A 140 21.26 5.16 -23.11
CA GLU A 140 22.55 4.50 -22.94
C GLU A 140 22.38 2.98 -22.84
N LYS A 141 23.38 2.22 -23.29
CA LYS A 141 23.37 0.75 -23.21
C LYS A 141 23.17 0.23 -21.78
N THR A 142 23.67 0.96 -20.78
CA THR A 142 23.50 0.68 -19.35
C THR A 142 22.03 0.72 -18.93
N GLN A 143 21.26 1.70 -19.42
CA GLN A 143 19.83 1.80 -19.13
C GLN A 143 19.02 0.71 -19.84
N LEU A 144 19.36 0.40 -21.09
CA LEU A 144 18.73 -0.71 -21.81
C LEU A 144 18.98 -2.05 -21.10
N LYS A 145 20.20 -2.27 -20.62
CA LYS A 145 20.55 -3.45 -19.82
C LYS A 145 19.73 -3.50 -18.52
N ASN A 146 19.65 -2.38 -17.79
CA ASN A 146 18.86 -2.28 -16.56
C ASN A 146 17.38 -2.63 -16.79
N TRP A 147 16.76 -2.11 -17.86
CA TRP A 147 15.38 -2.46 -18.22
C TRP A 147 15.21 -3.95 -18.52
N LYS A 148 16.15 -4.57 -19.24
CA LYS A 148 16.10 -6.01 -19.54
C LYS A 148 16.15 -6.84 -18.26
N GLU A 149 17.13 -6.57 -17.40
CA GLU A 149 17.33 -7.28 -16.14
C GLU A 149 16.15 -7.07 -15.19
N TYR A 150 15.59 -5.86 -15.12
CA TYR A 150 14.42 -5.60 -14.29
C TYR A 150 13.17 -6.34 -14.79
N LEU A 151 12.93 -6.35 -16.11
CA LEU A 151 11.84 -7.12 -16.69
C LEU A 151 11.99 -8.61 -16.42
N ASP A 152 13.20 -9.17 -16.57
CA ASP A 152 13.46 -10.58 -16.28
C ASP A 152 13.21 -10.91 -14.81
N PHE A 153 13.71 -10.05 -13.90
CA PHE A 153 13.45 -10.18 -12.47
C PHE A 153 11.95 -10.20 -12.16
N GLU A 154 11.17 -9.27 -12.73
CA GLU A 154 9.74 -9.18 -12.44
C GLU A 154 8.96 -10.33 -13.08
N ILE A 155 9.36 -10.83 -14.26
CA ILE A 155 8.77 -12.02 -14.89
C ILE A 155 8.94 -13.26 -14.00
N GLU A 156 10.11 -13.41 -13.37
CA GLU A 156 10.41 -14.58 -12.54
C GLU A 156 9.78 -14.50 -11.15
N ASN A 157 9.67 -13.30 -10.56
CA ASN A 157 9.33 -13.12 -9.14
C ASN A 157 8.01 -12.38 -8.89
N GLY A 158 7.46 -11.69 -9.89
CA GLY A 158 6.28 -10.81 -9.76
C GLY A 158 4.95 -11.47 -10.10
N THR A 159 3.86 -10.75 -9.89
CA THR A 159 2.53 -11.13 -10.40
C THR A 159 2.39 -10.73 -11.87
N HIS A 160 1.46 -11.34 -12.58
CA HIS A 160 1.18 -10.97 -13.96
C HIS A 160 0.83 -9.47 -14.10
N GLU A 161 0.01 -8.91 -13.20
CA GLU A 161 -0.32 -7.47 -13.28
C GLU A 161 0.92 -6.59 -13.12
N ARG A 162 1.82 -6.93 -12.18
CA ARG A 162 3.06 -6.18 -11.95
C ARG A 162 3.98 -6.22 -13.17
N VAL A 163 4.11 -7.40 -13.78
CA VAL A 163 4.88 -7.59 -15.00
C VAL A 163 4.31 -6.74 -16.14
N VAL A 164 2.99 -6.77 -16.34
CA VAL A 164 2.32 -5.96 -17.37
C VAL A 164 2.56 -4.47 -17.14
N VAL A 165 2.35 -3.96 -15.92
CA VAL A 165 2.58 -2.55 -15.58
C VAL A 165 4.04 -2.14 -15.81
N LEU A 166 5.01 -3.01 -15.47
CA LEU A 166 6.42 -2.73 -15.71
C LEU A 166 6.75 -2.70 -17.20
N PHE A 167 6.16 -3.61 -17.99
CA PHE A 167 6.30 -3.59 -19.45
C PHE A 167 5.73 -2.32 -20.07
N GLU A 168 4.53 -1.89 -19.65
CA GLU A 168 3.93 -0.63 -20.10
C GLU A 168 4.85 0.58 -19.83
N ARG A 169 5.45 0.65 -18.64
CA ARG A 169 6.45 1.67 -18.31
C ARG A 169 7.70 1.58 -19.20
N CYS A 170 8.17 0.35 -19.44
CA CYS A 170 9.36 0.10 -20.26
C CYS A 170 9.15 0.56 -21.70
N VAL A 171 8.03 0.17 -22.34
CA VAL A 171 7.77 0.53 -23.76
C VAL A 171 7.60 2.02 -23.98
N ILE A 172 7.11 2.78 -22.98
CA ILE A 172 7.09 4.25 -23.05
C ILE A 172 8.52 4.80 -23.14
N SER A 173 9.41 4.35 -22.26
CA SER A 173 10.80 4.83 -22.21
C SER A 173 11.64 4.32 -23.39
N CYS A 174 11.37 3.09 -23.83
CA CYS A 174 12.13 2.32 -24.80
C CYS A 174 11.40 2.18 -26.15
N ALA A 175 10.46 3.08 -26.49
CA ALA A 175 9.60 2.94 -27.66
C ALA A 175 10.35 2.72 -28.99
N LEU A 176 11.57 3.27 -29.12
CA LEU A 176 12.40 3.15 -30.33
C LEU A 176 13.20 1.84 -30.44
N TYR A 177 13.06 0.92 -29.48
CA TYR A 177 13.85 -0.31 -29.38
C TYR A 177 12.95 -1.55 -29.57
N GLU A 178 12.93 -2.08 -30.79
CA GLU A 178 12.06 -3.19 -31.22
C GLU A 178 12.18 -4.44 -30.31
N GLU A 179 13.37 -4.70 -29.77
CA GLU A 179 13.64 -5.84 -28.88
C GLU A 179 12.71 -5.89 -27.65
N PHE A 180 12.29 -4.75 -27.10
CA PHE A 180 11.37 -4.72 -25.96
C PHE A 180 9.94 -5.04 -26.39
N TRP A 181 9.52 -4.60 -27.57
CA TRP A 181 8.20 -4.93 -28.14
C TRP A 181 8.07 -6.41 -28.50
N ILE A 182 9.13 -7.03 -29.02
CA ILE A 182 9.16 -8.48 -29.27
C ILE A 182 8.98 -9.25 -27.95
N LYS A 183 9.66 -8.81 -26.87
CA LYS A 183 9.56 -9.45 -25.56
C LYS A 183 8.16 -9.35 -24.97
N VAL A 184 7.45 -8.23 -25.14
CA VAL A 184 6.07 -8.07 -24.64
C VAL A 184 5.12 -9.08 -25.28
N ARG A 185 5.25 -9.35 -26.58
CA ARG A 185 4.41 -10.34 -27.30
C ARG A 185 4.51 -11.75 -26.73
N GLY A 186 5.63 -12.08 -26.07
CA GLY A 186 5.81 -13.37 -25.41
C GLY A 186 5.14 -13.48 -24.03
N VAL A 187 4.78 -12.34 -23.42
CA VAL A 187 4.29 -12.27 -22.03
C VAL A 187 2.78 -12.05 -21.95
N SER A 188 2.16 -11.44 -22.96
CA SER A 188 0.70 -11.25 -23.03
C SER A 188 0.13 -11.69 -24.38
N PRO A 189 -0.88 -12.58 -24.42
CA PRO A 189 -1.63 -12.89 -25.63
C PRO A 189 -2.64 -11.81 -26.05
N MET A 190 -2.89 -10.79 -25.21
CA MET A 190 -3.79 -9.68 -25.50
C MET A 190 -3.03 -8.47 -26.04
N PRO A 191 -3.53 -7.79 -27.10
CA PRO A 191 -2.94 -6.54 -27.55
C PRO A 191 -2.97 -5.52 -26.42
N ILE A 192 -1.81 -4.99 -26.08
CA ILE A 192 -1.66 -3.90 -25.12
C ILE A 192 -2.61 -2.78 -25.57
N LEU A 193 -3.49 -2.30 -24.67
CA LEU A 193 -4.48 -1.26 -24.96
C LEU A 193 -3.88 0.05 -25.50
N LEU A 194 -2.55 0.18 -25.47
CA LEU A 194 -1.80 1.27 -26.10
C LEU A 194 -1.98 1.35 -27.63
N PHE A 195 -2.42 0.30 -28.32
CA PHE A 195 -2.55 0.31 -29.78
C PHE A 195 -3.97 0.38 -30.35
N ALA A 196 -5.02 0.40 -29.52
CA ALA A 196 -6.39 0.52 -30.04
C ALA A 196 -6.69 1.88 -30.72
N ASN A 197 -5.76 2.84 -30.73
CA ASN A 197 -5.96 4.19 -31.27
C ASN A 197 -4.90 4.66 -32.29
N ILE A 198 -4.01 3.78 -32.79
CA ILE A 198 -2.95 4.20 -33.74
C ILE A 198 -3.26 3.78 -35.19
N ASP A 199 -4.20 2.86 -35.41
CA ASP A 199 -4.56 2.39 -36.76
C ASP A 199 -5.78 3.09 -37.39
N ASP A 200 -6.33 4.14 -36.76
CA ASP A 200 -7.40 4.98 -37.32
C ASP A 200 -6.93 6.45 -37.52
N GLN A 201 -5.93 6.66 -38.39
CA GLN A 201 -5.72 7.94 -39.08
C GLN A 201 -4.86 7.83 -40.35
#